data_AF-R7UDF9-F1
#
_entry.id   AF-R7UDF9-F1
#
_cell.length_a   1.000
_cell.length_b   1.000
_cell.length_c   1.000
_cell.angle_alpha   90.00
_cell.angle_beta   90.00
_cell.angle_gamma   90.00
#
_symmetry.space_group_name_H-M   'P 1'
#
loop_
_entity.id
_entity.type
_entity.pdbx_description
1 polymer ?
#
loop_
_entity_poly.entity_id
_entity_poly.type
_entity_poly.pdbx_seq_one_letter_code
_entity_poly.pdbx_strand_id
1 'polypeptide(L)'
;MADPFASDEVLFTITAENLEQYRSQLTPGQLAMFKRYPETFQMKVYPTRRSASYPDNVYDASRNNAETTTLLDGGNGINGLANGVAFPIPENGLEVIWNHMLRYRGDSMDLTLSQVIAEANGDYREITKRTIWNFFPSITDLEEGSNLLFLYKSKVLEPVRMAGEVTLVHEPIDQVEEPRRAWKYLPGQRRVRRAPNVAYDNPATSSDNLKTSDNLDMFNGAPDKYEWTLKGKQEVFIPYNSYALYDKSRSNADIIRPGHINPELARYELHRVWVVEATLKDGQRHVYGKRTFFIDEDTWQASIIDLYDNRDQIWRVGMAHAIQLNPQQ
;
A
#
# COMPACT_ATOMS: atom_id res chain seq x y z
N MET A 1 -13.37 -5.54 15.86
CA MET A 1 -12.29 -6.54 15.88
C MET A 1 -11.59 -6.34 17.22
N ALA A 2 -11.32 -7.41 17.96
CA ALA A 2 -10.60 -7.28 19.23
C ALA A 2 -9.12 -6.99 18.97
N ASP A 3 -8.51 -6.13 19.77
CA ASP A 3 -7.06 -5.87 19.72
C ASP A 3 -6.33 -6.93 20.57
N PRO A 4 -5.58 -7.87 19.96
CA PRO A 4 -4.86 -8.91 20.70
C PRO A 4 -3.67 -8.37 21.49
N PHE A 5 -3.27 -7.12 21.27
CA PHE A 5 -2.11 -6.48 21.89
C PHE A 5 -2.52 -5.25 22.74
N ALA A 6 -3.79 -5.16 23.14
CA ALA A 6 -4.30 -4.06 23.95
C ALA A 6 -3.57 -3.85 25.29
N SER A 7 -2.93 -4.91 25.82
CA SER A 7 -2.15 -4.87 27.05
C SER A 7 -0.67 -4.50 26.86
N ASP A 8 -0.21 -4.29 25.61
CA ASP A 8 1.18 -3.90 25.37
C ASP A 8 1.43 -2.47 25.84
N GLU A 9 2.46 -2.29 26.65
CA GLU A 9 2.88 -0.99 27.12
C GLU A 9 3.78 -0.29 26.08
N VAL A 10 3.76 1.05 26.09
CA VAL A 10 4.70 1.86 25.31
C VAL A 10 6.09 1.70 25.90
N LEU A 11 7.05 1.23 25.10
CA LEU A 11 8.44 1.09 25.52
C LEU A 11 9.13 2.44 25.65
N PHE A 12 8.92 3.30 24.65
CA PHE A 12 9.37 4.68 24.60
C PHE A 12 8.62 5.44 23.51
N THR A 13 8.77 6.76 23.49
CA THR A 13 8.20 7.62 22.44
C THR A 13 9.32 8.39 21.77
N ILE A 14 9.37 8.33 20.44
CA ILE A 14 10.28 9.13 19.63
C ILE A 14 9.61 10.48 19.34
N THR A 15 10.30 11.57 19.67
CA THR A 15 9.89 12.96 19.44
C THR A 15 10.98 13.70 18.68
N ALA A 16 10.71 14.94 18.28
CA ALA A 16 11.74 15.76 17.63
C ALA A 16 13.00 15.98 18.50
N GLU A 17 12.86 15.91 19.82
CA GLU A 17 13.93 16.17 20.79
C GLU A 17 14.91 14.99 20.93
N ASN A 18 14.43 13.76 20.72
CA ASN A 18 15.23 12.54 20.90
C ASN A 18 15.46 11.72 19.62
N LEU A 19 14.91 12.14 18.47
CA LEU A 19 14.97 11.38 17.22
C LEU A 19 16.39 10.96 16.81
N GLU A 20 17.40 11.77 17.13
CA GLU A 20 18.79 11.48 16.76
C GLU A 20 19.33 10.22 17.44
N GLN A 21 18.76 9.80 18.57
CA GLN A 21 19.09 8.53 19.22
C GLN A 21 18.65 7.31 18.40
N TYR A 22 17.65 7.50 17.54
CA TYR A 22 16.99 6.45 16.74
C TYR A 22 17.20 6.65 15.23
N ARG A 23 18.13 7.54 14.85
CA ARG A 23 18.30 8.03 13.48
C ARG A 23 18.48 6.91 12.45
N SER A 24 19.17 5.83 12.82
CA SER A 24 19.43 4.69 11.96
C SER A 24 18.21 3.80 11.70
N GLN A 25 17.15 3.92 12.50
CA GLN A 25 15.90 3.15 12.35
C GLN A 25 14.74 4.01 11.84
N LEU A 26 15.02 5.24 11.41
CA LEU A 26 14.05 6.18 10.86
C LEU A 26 14.32 6.40 9.37
N THR A 27 13.25 6.35 8.58
CA THR A 27 13.28 6.64 7.15
C THR A 27 13.46 8.15 6.89
N PRO A 28 13.99 8.55 5.73
CA PRO A 28 14.01 9.95 5.30
C PRO A 28 12.64 10.63 5.42
N GLY A 29 11.54 9.96 5.06
CA GLY A 29 10.18 10.48 5.21
C GLY A 29 9.77 10.71 6.65
N GLN A 30 10.08 9.79 7.56
CA GLN A 30 9.81 9.98 9.00
C GLN A 30 10.60 11.16 9.56
N LEU A 31 11.86 11.31 9.18
CA LEU A 31 12.68 12.46 9.57
C LEU A 31 12.10 13.78 9.04
N ALA A 32 11.57 13.77 7.81
CA ALA A 32 10.86 14.93 7.25
C ALA A 32 9.58 15.25 8.04
N MET A 33 8.85 14.23 8.52
CA MET A 33 7.68 14.42 9.38
C MET A 33 8.04 15.07 10.72
N PHE A 34 9.06 14.57 11.43
CA PHE A 34 9.55 15.19 12.67
C PHE A 34 10.03 16.63 12.44
N LYS A 35 10.73 16.89 11.34
CA LYS A 35 11.18 18.25 10.99
C LYS A 35 10.00 19.19 10.69
N ARG A 36 8.95 18.69 10.04
CA ARG A 36 7.80 19.49 9.63
C ARG A 36 6.83 19.77 10.77
N TYR A 37 6.69 18.82 11.69
CA TYR A 37 5.71 18.83 12.79
C TYR A 37 6.39 18.49 14.14
N PRO A 38 7.40 19.27 14.58
CA PRO A 38 8.23 18.90 15.72
C PRO A 38 7.49 18.86 17.05
N GLU A 39 6.40 19.63 17.17
CA GLU A 39 5.60 19.75 18.40
C GLU A 39 4.48 18.70 18.49
N THR A 40 4.02 18.17 17.34
CA THR A 40 2.80 17.36 17.28
C THR A 40 3.02 15.95 16.77
N PHE A 41 4.06 15.70 15.97
CA PHE A 41 4.37 14.36 15.48
C PHE A 41 5.26 13.61 16.47
N GLN A 42 4.82 12.42 16.86
CA GLN A 42 5.55 11.52 17.73
C GLN A 42 5.29 10.07 17.31
N MET A 43 6.22 9.18 17.64
CA MET A 43 6.07 7.75 17.37
C MET A 43 6.11 6.99 18.69
N LYS A 44 4.94 6.51 19.13
CA LYS A 44 4.86 5.58 20.25
C LYS A 44 5.34 4.20 19.81
N VAL A 45 6.44 3.76 20.41
CA VAL A 45 7.07 2.48 20.08
C VAL A 45 6.64 1.42 21.09
N TYR A 46 6.16 0.30 20.56
CA TYR A 46 5.67 -0.84 21.32
C TYR A 46 6.57 -2.06 21.08
N PRO A 47 6.44 -3.13 21.90
CA PRO A 47 7.10 -4.40 21.63
C PRO A 47 6.76 -4.91 20.23
N THR A 48 7.79 -5.40 19.52
CA THR A 48 7.60 -6.03 18.21
C THR A 48 6.81 -7.33 18.34
N ARG A 49 5.71 -7.41 17.59
CA ARG A 49 4.82 -8.57 17.49
C ARG A 49 4.75 -8.98 16.01
N ARG A 50 5.52 -10.01 15.62
CA ARG A 50 5.51 -10.59 14.26
C ARG A 50 4.25 -11.44 14.06
N SER A 51 3.11 -10.76 13.91
CA SER A 51 1.77 -11.34 13.88
C SER A 51 1.29 -11.72 12.48
N ALA A 52 2.08 -11.43 11.44
CA ALA A 52 1.82 -11.92 10.08
C ALA A 52 1.78 -13.45 10.06
N SER A 53 0.75 -13.99 9.44
CA SER A 53 0.59 -15.43 9.26
C SER A 53 -0.16 -15.70 7.97
N TYR A 54 0.11 -16.86 7.38
CA TYR A 54 -0.52 -17.30 6.15
C TYR A 54 -1.14 -18.70 6.35
N PRO A 55 -2.19 -19.07 5.61
CA PRO A 55 -2.66 -20.45 5.57
C PRO A 55 -1.59 -21.43 5.07
N ASP A 56 -1.65 -22.70 5.49
CA ASP A 56 -0.64 -23.72 5.15
C ASP A 56 -0.45 -23.89 3.63
N ASN A 57 -1.56 -23.87 2.86
CA ASN A 57 -1.50 -23.96 1.40
C ASN A 57 -0.77 -22.77 0.75
N VAL A 58 -0.81 -21.58 1.37
CA VAL A 58 -0.07 -20.39 0.92
C VAL A 58 1.42 -20.56 1.21
N TYR A 59 1.78 -21.15 2.35
CA TYR A 59 3.19 -21.50 2.63
C TYR A 59 3.73 -22.56 1.68
N ASP A 60 2.94 -23.59 1.35
CA ASP A 60 3.31 -24.61 0.36
C ASP A 60 3.49 -23.99 -1.03
N ALA A 61 2.54 -23.18 -1.47
CA ALA A 61 2.64 -22.46 -2.75
C ALA A 61 3.86 -21.55 -2.80
N SER A 62 4.17 -20.85 -1.70
CA SER A 62 5.37 -20.00 -1.61
C SER A 62 6.65 -20.82 -1.77
N ARG A 63 6.74 -22.01 -1.14
CA ARG A 63 7.88 -22.91 -1.34
C ARG A 63 8.04 -23.34 -2.79
N ASN A 64 6.94 -23.69 -3.46
CA ASN A 64 6.97 -24.04 -4.88
C ASN A 64 7.39 -22.85 -5.76
N ASN A 65 6.88 -21.65 -5.48
CA ASN A 65 7.21 -20.44 -6.24
C ASN A 65 8.71 -20.11 -6.21
N ALA A 66 9.41 -20.43 -5.13
CA ALA A 66 10.87 -20.26 -5.05
C ALA A 66 11.63 -21.06 -6.13
N GLU A 67 11.03 -22.11 -6.70
CA GLU A 67 11.63 -22.94 -7.75
C GLU A 67 11.02 -22.68 -9.14
N THR A 68 9.77 -22.21 -9.20
CA THR A 68 9.00 -22.15 -10.47
C THR A 68 8.71 -20.74 -10.96
N THR A 69 8.66 -19.74 -10.07
CA THR A 69 8.23 -18.39 -10.45
C THR A 69 9.39 -17.61 -11.05
N THR A 70 9.15 -17.00 -12.21
CA THR A 70 10.13 -16.16 -12.90
C THR A 70 9.51 -14.85 -13.35
N LEU A 71 10.35 -13.82 -13.49
CA LEU A 71 9.97 -12.59 -14.17
C LEU A 71 9.89 -12.84 -15.69
N LEU A 72 8.89 -12.26 -16.34
CA LEU A 72 8.82 -12.15 -17.80
C LEU A 72 9.79 -11.09 -18.32
N ASP A 73 9.98 -11.02 -19.63
CA ASP A 73 10.94 -10.12 -20.28
C ASP A 73 10.78 -8.66 -19.83
N GLY A 74 11.88 -8.04 -19.41
CA GLY A 74 11.89 -6.68 -18.87
C GLY A 74 11.22 -6.52 -17.50
N GLY A 75 10.77 -7.62 -16.88
CA GLY A 75 10.26 -7.68 -15.52
C GLY A 75 8.82 -7.16 -15.33
N ASN A 76 8.09 -6.95 -16.43
CA ASN A 76 6.76 -6.33 -16.42
C ASN A 76 5.60 -7.30 -16.23
N GLY A 77 5.91 -8.58 -16.03
CA GLY A 77 4.98 -9.63 -15.65
C GLY A 77 5.71 -10.78 -14.98
N ILE A 78 4.95 -11.80 -14.59
CA ILE A 78 5.45 -12.99 -13.90
C ILE A 78 4.85 -14.25 -14.54
N ASN A 79 5.59 -15.35 -14.46
CA ASN A 79 5.14 -16.67 -14.88
C ASN A 79 5.31 -17.69 -13.76
N GLY A 80 4.55 -18.79 -13.81
CA GLY A 80 4.71 -19.92 -12.89
C GLY A 80 4.38 -19.60 -11.43
N LEU A 81 3.46 -18.66 -11.20
CA LEU A 81 2.99 -18.26 -9.87
C LEU A 81 1.85 -19.18 -9.38
N ALA A 82 2.05 -19.82 -8.23
CA ALA A 82 0.98 -20.36 -7.39
C ALA A 82 0.55 -19.34 -6.31
N ASN A 83 -0.63 -19.55 -5.69
CA ASN A 83 -1.22 -18.65 -4.69
C ASN A 83 -0.37 -18.53 -3.40
N GLY A 84 0.68 -17.70 -3.45
CA GLY A 84 1.62 -17.48 -2.37
C GLY A 84 2.58 -16.33 -2.68
N VAL A 85 3.64 -16.21 -1.88
CA VAL A 85 4.71 -15.24 -2.12
C VAL A 85 5.40 -15.61 -3.44
N ALA A 86 5.48 -14.67 -4.38
CA ALA A 86 6.01 -14.92 -5.72
C ALA A 86 7.52 -15.20 -5.70
N PHE A 87 8.27 -14.41 -4.94
CA PHE A 87 9.72 -14.51 -4.82
C PHE A 87 10.12 -14.54 -3.34
N PRO A 88 10.00 -15.68 -2.63
CA PRO A 88 10.33 -15.75 -1.21
C PRO A 88 11.80 -15.45 -0.90
N ILE A 89 12.68 -15.68 -1.87
CA ILE A 89 14.12 -15.38 -1.83
C ILE A 89 14.40 -14.38 -2.97
N PRO A 90 14.06 -13.09 -2.80
CA PRO A 90 14.17 -12.14 -3.90
C PRO A 90 15.64 -11.81 -4.18
N GLU A 91 16.01 -11.81 -5.45
CA GLU A 91 17.37 -11.52 -5.94
C GLU A 91 17.55 -10.04 -6.31
N ASN A 92 16.45 -9.35 -6.62
CA ASN A 92 16.47 -7.95 -7.08
C ASN A 92 15.27 -7.15 -6.54
N GLY A 93 15.30 -5.83 -6.76
CA GLY A 93 14.30 -4.92 -6.19
C GLY A 93 12.91 -5.11 -6.79
N LEU A 94 12.85 -5.53 -8.05
CA LEU A 94 11.62 -5.73 -8.77
C LEU A 94 10.83 -6.94 -8.24
N GLU A 95 11.51 -8.01 -7.86
CA GLU A 95 10.88 -9.18 -7.21
C GLU A 95 10.24 -8.84 -5.87
N VAL A 96 10.89 -7.99 -5.06
CA VAL A 96 10.31 -7.50 -3.80
C VAL A 96 9.04 -6.67 -4.07
N ILE A 97 9.02 -5.89 -5.14
CA ILE A 97 7.86 -5.08 -5.54
C ILE A 97 6.73 -5.95 -6.07
N TRP A 98 7.05 -7.00 -6.83
CA TRP A 98 6.08 -8.02 -7.20
C TRP A 98 5.46 -8.71 -5.99
N ASN A 99 6.27 -9.10 -5.00
CA ASN A 99 5.75 -9.63 -3.75
C ASN A 99 4.77 -8.66 -3.08
N HIS A 100 5.05 -7.36 -3.09
CA HIS A 100 4.12 -6.38 -2.54
C HIS A 100 2.77 -6.33 -3.25
N MET A 101 2.78 -6.32 -4.59
CA MET A 101 1.56 -6.27 -5.40
C MET A 101 0.76 -7.58 -5.29
N LEU A 102 1.45 -8.72 -5.17
CA LEU A 102 0.89 -10.07 -5.12
C LEU A 102 0.61 -10.61 -3.72
N ARG A 103 0.98 -9.88 -2.67
CA ARG A 103 0.92 -10.37 -1.29
C ARG A 103 -0.46 -10.90 -0.95
N TYR A 104 -0.46 -12.04 -0.26
CA TYR A 104 -1.68 -12.71 0.18
C TYR A 104 -2.46 -11.84 1.17
N ARG A 105 -3.75 -11.64 0.90
CA ARG A 105 -4.67 -10.84 1.74
C ARG A 105 -6.05 -11.49 1.85
N GLY A 106 -6.09 -12.81 1.72
CA GLY A 106 -7.31 -13.56 1.43
C GLY A 106 -7.59 -13.67 -0.06
N ASP A 107 -8.58 -14.49 -0.40
CA ASP A 107 -8.97 -14.80 -1.78
C ASP A 107 -9.74 -13.65 -2.44
N SER A 108 -10.63 -13.03 -1.67
CA SER A 108 -11.38 -11.84 -2.06
C SER A 108 -11.60 -10.93 -0.86
N MET A 109 -11.88 -9.66 -1.12
CA MET A 109 -12.20 -8.68 -0.10
C MET A 109 -13.45 -7.90 -0.50
N ASP A 110 -14.38 -7.70 0.43
CA ASP A 110 -15.52 -6.81 0.29
C ASP A 110 -15.54 -5.84 1.48
N LEU A 111 -15.12 -4.61 1.23
CA LEU A 111 -14.85 -3.62 2.26
C LEU A 111 -15.65 -2.36 2.00
N THR A 112 -16.24 -1.81 3.07
CA THR A 112 -16.69 -0.42 3.06
C THR A 112 -15.60 0.43 3.70
N LEU A 113 -15.03 1.35 2.92
CA LEU A 113 -13.86 2.15 3.28
C LEU A 113 -14.22 3.63 3.24
N SER A 114 -13.74 4.37 4.22
CA SER A 114 -13.75 5.83 4.22
C SER A 114 -12.46 6.36 3.62
N GLN A 115 -12.56 7.10 2.53
CA GLN A 115 -11.45 7.87 1.98
C GLN A 115 -11.57 9.31 2.48
N VAL A 116 -10.60 9.72 3.27
CA VAL A 116 -10.52 11.07 3.83
C VAL A 116 -9.56 11.92 3.01
N ILE A 117 -10.00 13.12 2.67
CA ILE A 117 -9.19 14.19 2.07
C ILE A 117 -9.00 15.23 3.17
N ALA A 118 -7.84 15.24 3.81
CA ALA A 118 -7.53 16.16 4.89
C ALA A 118 -6.90 17.45 4.36
N GLU A 119 -7.29 18.58 4.93
CA GLU A 119 -6.72 19.89 4.72
C GLU A 119 -5.61 20.17 5.74
N ALA A 120 -4.78 21.20 5.47
CA ALA A 120 -3.62 21.50 6.30
C ALA A 120 -3.99 21.89 7.74
N ASN A 121 -5.19 22.43 7.96
CA ASN A 121 -5.71 22.82 9.27
C ASN A 121 -6.40 21.66 10.03
N GLY A 122 -6.45 20.46 9.46
CA GLY A 122 -7.12 19.29 10.06
C GLY A 122 -8.60 19.13 9.70
N ASP A 123 -9.20 20.08 8.97
CA ASP A 123 -10.52 19.87 8.37
C ASP A 123 -10.44 18.77 7.32
N TYR A 124 -11.55 18.10 7.04
CA TYR A 124 -11.55 17.02 6.06
C TYR A 124 -12.88 16.83 5.35
N ARG A 125 -12.78 16.22 4.17
CA ARG A 125 -13.92 15.67 3.43
C ARG A 125 -13.81 14.15 3.37
N GLU A 126 -14.91 13.48 3.68
CA GLU A 126 -15.02 12.03 3.65
C GLU A 126 -15.79 11.55 2.41
N ILE A 127 -15.32 10.43 1.86
CA ILE A 127 -15.94 9.72 0.75
C ILE A 127 -15.99 8.24 1.10
N THR A 128 -17.19 7.75 1.42
CA THR A 128 -17.44 6.34 1.73
C THR A 128 -17.60 5.54 0.44
N LYS A 129 -16.87 4.43 0.31
CA LYS A 129 -16.91 3.55 -0.87
C LYS A 129 -17.02 2.09 -0.45
N ARG A 130 -17.87 1.33 -1.13
CA ARG A 130 -17.78 -0.15 -1.10
C ARG A 130 -16.82 -0.61 -2.18
N THR A 131 -15.88 -1.45 -1.81
CA THR A 131 -14.81 -1.91 -2.67
C THR A 131 -14.73 -3.42 -2.61
N ILE A 132 -14.69 -4.04 -3.79
CA ILE A 132 -14.58 -5.48 -3.97
C ILE A 132 -13.28 -5.76 -4.74
N TRP A 133 -12.44 -6.62 -4.18
CA TRP A 133 -11.27 -7.20 -4.83
C TRP A 133 -11.46 -8.71 -4.96
N ASN A 134 -11.16 -9.26 -6.13
CA ASN A 134 -10.99 -10.70 -6.34
C ASN A 134 -9.58 -10.93 -6.88
N PHE A 135 -8.76 -11.68 -6.16
CA PHE A 135 -7.38 -11.93 -6.55
C PHE A 135 -7.31 -13.17 -7.45
N PHE A 136 -6.51 -13.11 -8.52
CA PHE A 136 -6.49 -14.11 -9.59
C PHE A 136 -6.48 -15.57 -9.11
N PRO A 137 -5.65 -15.97 -8.13
CA PRO A 137 -5.59 -17.39 -7.75
C PRO A 137 -6.89 -17.95 -7.13
N SER A 138 -7.87 -17.10 -6.83
CA SER A 138 -9.19 -17.49 -6.31
C SER A 138 -10.33 -17.50 -7.34
N ILE A 139 -10.08 -17.05 -8.57
CA ILE A 139 -11.11 -16.93 -9.60
C ILE A 139 -11.14 -18.24 -10.41
N THR A 140 -12.27 -18.94 -10.39
CA THR A 140 -12.38 -20.33 -10.85
C THR A 140 -12.92 -20.50 -12.28
N ASP A 141 -13.47 -19.45 -12.88
CA ASP A 141 -14.11 -19.45 -14.20
C ASP A 141 -13.26 -18.78 -15.29
N LEU A 142 -11.94 -18.72 -15.10
CA LEU A 142 -11.00 -18.15 -16.07
C LEU A 142 -10.57 -19.17 -17.12
N GLU A 143 -10.35 -18.67 -18.34
CA GLU A 143 -9.71 -19.45 -19.40
C GLU A 143 -8.24 -19.74 -19.02
N GLU A 144 -7.75 -20.92 -19.38
CA GLU A 144 -6.35 -21.29 -19.17
C GLU A 144 -5.42 -20.27 -19.86
N GLY A 145 -4.39 -19.80 -19.15
CA GLY A 145 -3.48 -18.77 -19.66
C GLY A 145 -4.02 -17.34 -19.59
N SER A 146 -5.12 -17.07 -18.87
CA SER A 146 -5.63 -15.70 -18.68
C SER A 146 -4.59 -14.75 -18.08
N ASN A 147 -4.32 -13.64 -18.78
CA ASN A 147 -3.49 -12.53 -18.28
C ASN A 147 -4.30 -11.66 -17.30
N LEU A 148 -4.49 -12.14 -16.07
CA LEU A 148 -5.26 -11.45 -15.03
C LEU A 148 -4.58 -11.59 -13.67
N LEU A 149 -4.40 -10.47 -12.98
CA LEU A 149 -3.81 -10.35 -11.65
C LEU A 149 -4.90 -10.20 -10.58
N PHE A 150 -5.86 -9.30 -10.82
CA PHE A 150 -7.05 -9.15 -9.97
C PHE A 150 -8.19 -8.44 -10.71
N LEU A 151 -9.40 -8.60 -10.18
CA LEU A 151 -10.56 -7.76 -10.51
C LEU A 151 -10.83 -6.81 -9.36
N TYR A 152 -11.08 -5.54 -9.69
CA TYR A 152 -11.38 -4.50 -8.73
C TYR A 152 -12.64 -3.73 -9.10
N LYS A 153 -13.54 -3.56 -8.14
CA LYS A 153 -14.73 -2.72 -8.29
C LYS A 153 -14.89 -1.83 -7.08
N SER A 154 -15.00 -0.53 -7.29
CA SER A 154 -15.32 0.42 -6.23
C SER A 154 -16.56 1.21 -6.58
N LYS A 155 -17.50 1.33 -5.63
CA LYS A 155 -18.72 2.12 -5.75
C LYS A 155 -18.75 3.16 -4.64
N VAL A 156 -18.88 4.42 -5.02
CA VAL A 156 -19.10 5.52 -4.07
C VAL A 156 -20.49 5.39 -3.45
N LEU A 157 -20.55 5.37 -2.13
CA LEU A 157 -21.78 5.36 -1.35
C LEU A 157 -22.14 6.78 -0.89
N GLU A 158 -21.14 7.54 -0.45
CA GLU A 158 -21.29 8.90 0.06
C GLU A 158 -20.13 9.79 -0.40
N PRO A 159 -20.32 11.12 -0.51
CA PRO A 159 -21.57 11.86 -0.28
C PRO A 159 -22.57 11.72 -1.44
N VAL A 160 -23.84 12.07 -1.20
CA VAL A 160 -24.97 11.92 -2.16
C VAL A 160 -24.65 12.43 -3.56
N ARG A 161 -23.94 13.56 -3.68
CA ARG A 161 -23.57 14.16 -4.97
C ARG A 161 -22.75 13.22 -5.87
N MET A 162 -21.96 12.33 -5.27
CA MET A 162 -21.09 11.37 -5.97
C MET A 162 -21.60 9.93 -5.86
N ALA A 163 -22.65 9.69 -5.07
CA ALA A 163 -23.17 8.37 -4.79
C ALA A 163 -23.56 7.64 -6.08
N GLY A 164 -23.10 6.40 -6.21
CA GLY A 164 -23.30 5.55 -7.38
C GLY A 164 -22.23 5.65 -8.44
N GLU A 165 -21.23 6.53 -8.33
CA GLU A 165 -20.03 6.45 -9.18
C GLU A 165 -19.37 5.09 -8.99
N VAL A 166 -19.03 4.42 -10.10
CA VAL A 166 -18.36 3.11 -10.08
C VAL A 166 -17.08 3.17 -10.88
N THR A 167 -16.00 2.63 -10.32
CA THR A 167 -14.77 2.31 -11.03
C THR A 167 -14.64 0.79 -11.10
N LEU A 168 -14.39 0.25 -12.28
CA LEU A 168 -14.12 -1.17 -12.53
C LEU A 168 -12.74 -1.29 -13.18
N VAL A 169 -11.90 -2.18 -12.68
CA VAL A 169 -10.56 -2.46 -13.21
C VAL A 169 -10.39 -3.97 -13.35
N HIS A 170 -9.94 -4.40 -14.52
CA HIS A 170 -9.36 -5.72 -14.72
C HIS A 170 -7.86 -5.50 -14.86
N GLU A 171 -7.11 -6.00 -13.89
CA GLU A 171 -5.67 -5.83 -13.82
C GLU A 171 -4.99 -7.02 -14.48
N PRO A 172 -4.17 -6.84 -15.52
CA PRO A 172 -3.36 -7.91 -16.10
C PRO A 172 -2.09 -8.16 -15.27
N ILE A 173 -1.56 -9.38 -15.39
CA ILE A 173 -0.24 -9.76 -14.86
C ILE A 173 0.85 -9.07 -15.67
N ASP A 174 0.80 -9.16 -17.00
CA ASP A 174 1.69 -8.46 -17.90
C ASP A 174 0.98 -7.24 -18.50
N GLN A 175 1.35 -6.05 -18.02
CA GLN A 175 0.76 -4.78 -18.47
C GLN A 175 1.34 -4.25 -19.79
N VAL A 176 2.47 -4.79 -20.22
CA VAL A 176 3.10 -4.45 -21.51
C VAL A 176 2.40 -5.21 -22.63
N GLU A 177 2.06 -6.49 -22.40
CA GLU A 177 1.27 -7.29 -23.34
C GLU A 177 -0.18 -6.79 -23.43
N GLU A 178 -0.86 -6.65 -22.29
CA GLU A 178 -2.22 -6.13 -22.23
C GLU A 178 -2.30 -4.95 -21.24
N PRO A 179 -2.64 -3.72 -21.67
CA PRO A 179 -2.73 -2.60 -20.73
C PRO A 179 -3.92 -2.76 -19.78
N ARG A 180 -3.80 -2.19 -18.57
CA ARG A 180 -4.88 -2.11 -17.57
C ARG A 180 -6.21 -1.71 -18.21
N ARG A 181 -7.23 -2.55 -18.01
CA ARG A 181 -8.58 -2.29 -18.51
C ARG A 181 -9.43 -1.68 -17.42
N ALA A 182 -9.66 -0.38 -17.52
CA ALA A 182 -10.47 0.36 -16.57
C ALA A 182 -11.71 0.98 -17.20
N TRP A 183 -12.79 1.06 -16.42
CA TRP A 183 -14.04 1.73 -16.77
C TRP A 183 -14.54 2.58 -15.61
N LYS A 184 -15.22 3.68 -15.95
CA LYS A 184 -15.94 4.52 -14.99
C LYS A 184 -17.41 4.65 -15.38
N TYR A 185 -18.30 4.46 -14.41
CA TYR A 185 -19.71 4.80 -14.52
C TYR A 185 -19.98 6.09 -13.77
N LEU A 186 -20.67 7.03 -14.43
CA LEU A 186 -21.08 8.30 -13.85
C LEU A 186 -22.62 8.36 -13.77
N PRO A 187 -23.23 8.35 -12.57
CA PRO A 187 -24.68 8.35 -12.39
C PRO A 187 -25.38 9.50 -13.12
N GLY A 188 -24.82 10.71 -13.02
CA GLY A 188 -25.39 11.91 -13.66
C GLY A 188 -25.44 11.82 -15.19
N GLN A 189 -24.58 10.99 -15.81
CA GLN A 189 -24.57 10.77 -17.26
C GLN A 189 -25.20 9.43 -17.65
N ARG A 190 -25.47 8.54 -16.70
CA ARG A 190 -25.94 7.15 -16.89
C ARG A 190 -25.14 6.39 -17.95
N ARG A 191 -23.83 6.62 -18.02
CA ARG A 191 -22.93 6.03 -19.03
C ARG A 191 -21.72 5.39 -18.38
N VAL A 192 -21.32 4.26 -18.94
CA VAL A 192 -20.02 3.63 -18.71
C VAL A 192 -19.06 4.12 -19.78
N ARG A 193 -17.84 4.47 -19.40
CA ARG A 193 -16.77 4.87 -20.32
C ARG A 193 -15.48 4.15 -19.97
N ARG A 194 -14.65 3.84 -20.96
CA ARG A 194 -13.26 3.44 -20.74
C ARG A 194 -12.52 4.56 -19.99
N ALA A 195 -11.68 4.19 -19.03
CA ALA A 195 -10.93 5.10 -18.18
C ALA A 195 -9.43 4.73 -18.15
N PRO A 196 -8.73 4.80 -19.30
CA PRO A 196 -7.32 4.41 -19.40
C PRO A 196 -6.39 5.26 -18.52
N ASN A 197 -6.87 6.41 -18.05
CA ASN A 197 -6.17 7.29 -17.12
C ASN A 197 -6.16 6.78 -15.67
N VAL A 198 -6.78 5.64 -15.34
CA VAL A 198 -6.66 5.03 -14.00
C VAL A 198 -5.32 4.28 -13.91
N ALA A 199 -4.22 4.99 -14.13
CA ALA A 199 -2.87 4.45 -14.23
C ALA A 199 -1.83 5.51 -13.87
N TYR A 200 -0.67 5.07 -13.37
CA TYR A 200 0.50 5.91 -13.08
C TYR A 200 0.18 7.17 -12.25
N ASP A 201 0.74 8.31 -12.64
CA ASP A 201 0.67 9.61 -11.98
C ASP A 201 -0.65 10.37 -12.16
N ASN A 202 -1.61 9.78 -12.87
CA ASN A 202 -2.92 10.40 -12.98
C ASN A 202 -3.58 10.50 -11.59
N PRO A 203 -4.28 11.61 -11.29
CA PRO A 203 -4.94 11.79 -10.00
C PRO A 203 -5.88 10.61 -9.68
N ALA A 204 -5.74 10.03 -8.48
CA ALA A 204 -6.63 8.96 -8.06
C ALA A 204 -8.08 9.45 -7.95
N THR A 205 -9.03 8.53 -8.15
CA THR A 205 -10.45 8.89 -8.11
C THR A 205 -10.85 9.41 -6.72
N SER A 206 -11.37 10.62 -6.71
CA SER A 206 -11.85 11.33 -5.52
C SER A 206 -10.78 11.62 -4.46
N SER A 207 -9.52 11.86 -4.85
CA SER A 207 -8.42 12.15 -3.91
C SER A 207 -7.99 13.62 -3.83
N ASP A 208 -8.64 14.52 -4.57
CA ASP A 208 -8.21 15.93 -4.75
C ASP A 208 -6.71 16.06 -5.08
N ASN A 209 -6.20 15.11 -5.87
CA ASN A 209 -4.81 15.04 -6.31
C ASN A 209 -3.77 14.84 -5.18
N LEU A 210 -4.22 14.46 -3.97
CA LEU A 210 -3.35 14.14 -2.83
C LEU A 210 -2.65 12.78 -2.99
N LYS A 211 -3.12 11.92 -3.88
CA LYS A 211 -2.45 10.68 -4.30
C LYS A 211 -2.68 10.38 -5.78
N THR A 212 -1.70 9.74 -6.40
CA THR A 212 -1.79 9.24 -7.78
C THR A 212 -2.53 7.90 -7.83
N SER A 213 -2.95 7.49 -9.03
CA SER A 213 -3.71 6.25 -9.23
C SER A 213 -2.91 5.02 -8.81
N ASP A 214 -1.60 5.04 -9.06
CA ASP A 214 -0.67 3.97 -8.69
C ASP A 214 -0.24 3.99 -7.20
N ASN A 215 -0.70 4.94 -6.39
CA ASN A 215 -0.50 4.95 -4.92
C ASN A 215 -1.59 4.19 -4.16
N LEU A 216 -2.65 3.73 -4.82
CA LEU A 216 -3.68 2.96 -4.13
C LEU A 216 -3.07 1.68 -3.57
N ASP A 217 -3.27 1.45 -2.27
CA ASP A 217 -2.63 0.37 -1.52
C ASP A 217 -1.10 0.46 -1.51
N MET A 218 -0.57 1.68 -1.33
CA MET A 218 0.85 2.04 -1.31
C MET A 218 1.51 1.98 -2.69
N PHE A 219 1.36 0.87 -3.42
CA PHE A 219 1.70 0.79 -4.83
C PHE A 219 0.95 -0.31 -5.58
N ASN A 220 0.44 0.01 -6.77
CA ASN A 220 -0.20 -0.97 -7.67
C ASN A 220 0.04 -0.70 -9.15
N GLY A 221 1.02 0.13 -9.48
CA GLY A 221 1.31 0.52 -10.86
C GLY A 221 2.16 -0.53 -11.58
N ALA A 222 2.15 -0.49 -12.91
CA ALA A 222 3.14 -1.21 -13.70
C ALA A 222 4.57 -0.79 -13.30
N PRO A 223 5.51 -1.74 -13.21
CA PRO A 223 6.89 -1.44 -12.83
C PRO A 223 7.73 -0.84 -13.96
N ASP A 224 7.19 -0.75 -15.17
CA ASP A 224 7.86 -0.44 -16.44
C ASP A 224 8.57 0.92 -16.48
N LYS A 225 8.08 1.92 -15.74
CA LYS A 225 8.63 3.29 -15.74
C LYS A 225 9.90 3.49 -14.91
N TYR A 226 10.24 2.55 -14.02
CA TYR A 226 11.30 2.74 -13.03
C TYR A 226 12.41 1.70 -13.19
N GLU A 227 13.63 2.11 -12.88
CA GLU A 227 14.74 1.20 -12.56
C GLU A 227 14.67 0.85 -11.08
N TRP A 228 14.71 -0.45 -10.77
CA TRP A 228 14.48 -0.99 -9.43
C TRP A 228 15.79 -1.51 -8.82
N THR A 229 16.23 -0.89 -7.73
CA THR A 229 17.46 -1.26 -7.03
C THR A 229 17.14 -1.80 -5.64
N LEU A 230 17.55 -3.03 -5.34
CA LEU A 230 17.49 -3.60 -4.00
C LEU A 230 18.66 -3.08 -3.16
N LYS A 231 18.38 -2.42 -2.05
CA LYS A 231 19.39 -1.92 -1.10
C LYS A 231 19.67 -2.90 0.04
N GLY A 232 18.92 -4.01 0.09
CA GLY A 232 19.01 -5.04 1.12
C GLY A 232 17.95 -4.86 2.21
N LYS A 233 18.29 -5.30 3.43
CA LYS A 233 17.42 -5.23 4.60
C LYS A 233 17.97 -4.25 5.64
N GLN A 234 17.07 -3.63 6.38
CA GLN A 234 17.40 -2.83 7.56
C GLN A 234 16.28 -2.93 8.60
N GLU A 235 16.55 -2.53 9.84
CA GLU A 235 15.53 -2.42 10.89
C GLU A 235 14.97 -1.01 10.93
N VAL A 236 13.66 -0.86 10.79
CA VAL A 236 12.95 0.43 10.76
C VAL A 236 11.75 0.37 11.68
N PHE A 237 11.47 1.47 12.38
CA PHE A 237 10.21 1.63 13.10
C PHE A 237 9.08 1.84 12.11
N ILE A 238 8.23 0.83 11.91
CA ILE A 238 7.13 0.90 10.95
C ILE A 238 5.78 0.90 11.66
N PRO A 239 4.73 1.51 11.08
CA PRO A 239 3.37 1.25 11.49
C PRO A 239 3.05 -0.24 11.42
N TYR A 240 2.57 -0.82 12.52
CA TYR A 240 2.25 -2.23 12.59
C TYR A 240 1.22 -2.50 13.68
N ASN A 241 0.40 -3.54 13.53
CA ASN A 241 -0.66 -3.91 14.49
C ASN A 241 -1.53 -2.70 14.92
N SER A 242 -1.92 -1.85 13.97
CA SER A 242 -2.57 -0.56 14.25
C SER A 242 -4.04 -0.68 14.68
N TYR A 243 -4.41 -1.67 15.49
CA TYR A 243 -5.79 -2.00 15.86
C TYR A 243 -6.58 -0.82 16.43
N ALA A 244 -5.92 0.07 17.17
CA ALA A 244 -6.52 1.29 17.69
C ALA A 244 -7.12 2.17 16.56
N LEU A 245 -6.46 2.27 15.40
CA LEU A 245 -6.98 3.03 14.24
C LEU A 245 -8.18 2.34 13.55
N TYR A 246 -8.40 1.04 13.82
CA TYR A 246 -9.49 0.24 13.25
C TYR A 246 -10.65 0.03 14.23
N ASP A 247 -10.60 0.65 15.42
CA ASP A 247 -11.68 0.62 16.38
C ASP A 247 -12.90 1.38 15.84
N LYS A 248 -14.00 0.65 15.60
CA LYS A 248 -15.24 1.17 15.03
C LYS A 248 -15.98 2.15 15.95
N SER A 249 -15.59 2.27 17.22
CA SER A 249 -16.13 3.28 18.13
C SER A 249 -15.57 4.68 17.87
N ARG A 250 -14.48 4.78 17.09
CA ARG A 250 -13.79 6.04 16.78
C ARG A 250 -14.35 6.67 15.51
N SER A 251 -14.37 7.99 15.51
CA SER A 251 -14.71 8.80 14.34
C SER A 251 -13.45 9.23 13.59
N ASN A 252 -13.63 9.70 12.35
CA ASN A 252 -12.53 10.34 11.61
C ASN A 252 -11.97 11.57 12.33
N ALA A 253 -12.77 12.29 13.12
CA ALA A 253 -12.31 13.44 13.91
C ALA A 253 -11.38 13.05 15.08
N ASP A 254 -11.43 11.80 15.53
CA ASP A 254 -10.50 11.26 16.54
C ASP A 254 -9.14 10.91 15.93
N ILE A 255 -9.14 10.58 14.64
CA ILE A 255 -7.97 10.10 13.89
C ILE A 255 -7.23 11.24 13.20
N ILE A 256 -7.92 12.24 12.66
CA ILE A 256 -7.30 13.26 11.82
C ILE A 256 -6.79 14.41 12.69
N ARG A 257 -5.53 14.80 12.49
CA ARG A 257 -4.92 16.00 13.05
C ARG A 257 -4.33 16.86 11.92
N PRO A 258 -4.05 18.15 12.17
CA PRO A 258 -3.31 18.96 11.22
C PRO A 258 -2.00 18.28 10.82
N GLY A 259 -1.84 17.98 9.53
CA GLY A 259 -0.60 17.45 8.96
C GLY A 259 -0.31 15.95 9.11
N HIS A 260 -0.93 15.25 10.07
CA HIS A 260 -0.73 13.81 10.29
C HIS A 260 -1.91 13.14 11.01
N ILE A 261 -1.93 11.81 11.09
CA ILE A 261 -2.90 11.10 11.94
C ILE A 261 -2.59 11.33 13.42
N ASN A 262 -3.57 11.11 14.29
CA ASN A 262 -3.43 11.23 15.74
C ASN A 262 -2.37 10.25 16.28
N PRO A 263 -1.22 10.74 16.76
CA PRO A 263 -0.13 9.88 17.25
C PRO A 263 -0.51 9.02 18.45
N GLU A 264 -1.53 9.43 19.21
CA GLU A 264 -2.04 8.65 20.34
C GLU A 264 -2.65 7.32 19.92
N LEU A 265 -3.08 7.22 18.66
CA LEU A 265 -3.69 6.03 18.08
C LEU A 265 -2.70 5.24 17.20
N ALA A 266 -1.58 5.86 16.83
CA ALA A 266 -0.56 5.24 16.02
C ALA A 266 0.30 4.28 16.87
N ARG A 267 0.56 3.10 16.32
CA ARG A 267 1.45 2.09 16.90
C ARG A 267 2.62 1.85 15.95
N TYR A 268 3.83 1.98 16.47
CA TYR A 268 5.06 1.67 15.75
C TYR A 268 5.78 0.51 16.44
N GLU A 269 6.34 -0.37 15.63
CA GLU A 269 7.15 -1.51 16.08
C GLU A 269 8.43 -1.57 15.24
N LEU A 270 9.52 -2.09 15.81
CA LEU A 270 10.76 -2.27 15.08
C LEU A 270 10.68 -3.56 14.27
N HIS A 271 10.77 -3.45 12.95
CA HIS A 271 10.74 -4.61 12.04
C HIS A 271 11.88 -4.54 11.03
N ARG A 272 12.27 -5.72 10.54
CA ARG A 272 13.14 -5.80 9.36
C ARG A 272 12.31 -5.48 8.12
N VAL A 273 12.84 -4.61 7.28
CA VAL A 273 12.21 -4.23 6.01
C VAL A 273 13.19 -4.43 4.87
N TRP A 274 12.67 -4.85 3.72
CA TRP A 274 13.35 -4.73 2.45
C TRP A 274 13.31 -3.28 1.98
N VAL A 275 14.43 -2.80 1.46
CA VAL A 275 14.57 -1.43 0.97
C VAL A 275 14.76 -1.46 -0.52
N VAL A 276 13.81 -0.88 -1.24
CA VAL A 276 13.85 -0.83 -2.70
C VAL A 276 13.80 0.62 -3.16
N GLU A 277 14.76 1.02 -3.97
CA GLU A 277 14.75 2.32 -4.65
C GLU A 277 14.22 2.16 -6.06
N ALA A 278 13.29 3.02 -6.45
CA ALA A 278 12.75 3.13 -7.80
C ALA A 278 13.13 4.49 -8.37
N THR A 279 14.01 4.51 -9.36
CA THR A 279 14.45 5.73 -10.06
C THR A 279 13.77 5.81 -11.41
N LEU A 280 13.14 6.93 -11.74
CA LEU A 280 12.42 7.08 -13.00
C LEU A 280 13.39 6.91 -14.18
N LYS A 281 13.06 6.05 -15.14
CA LYS A 281 13.88 5.81 -16.33
C LYS A 281 14.00 7.08 -17.18
N ASP A 282 15.13 7.20 -17.88
CA ASP A 282 15.35 8.29 -18.82
C ASP A 282 14.23 8.36 -19.89
N GLY A 283 13.75 9.56 -20.16
CA GLY A 283 12.67 9.81 -21.12
C GLY A 283 11.26 9.45 -20.63
N GLN A 284 11.12 8.77 -19.49
CA GLN A 284 9.82 8.52 -18.87
C GLN A 284 9.29 9.75 -18.14
N ARG A 285 7.96 9.79 -17.94
CA ARG A 285 7.28 10.86 -17.20
C ARG A 285 6.51 10.30 -16.02
N HIS A 286 6.76 10.88 -14.87
CA HIS A 286 5.99 10.72 -13.64
C HIS A 286 6.16 11.95 -12.75
N VAL A 287 5.18 12.24 -11.89
CA VAL A 287 5.31 13.27 -10.85
C VAL A 287 6.30 12.89 -9.72
N TYR A 288 6.75 11.63 -9.69
CA TYR A 288 7.70 11.10 -8.71
C TYR A 288 8.96 10.68 -9.47
N GLY A 289 10.04 11.46 -9.33
CA GLY A 289 11.32 11.17 -9.97
C GLY A 289 12.05 9.99 -9.31
N LYS A 290 11.81 9.80 -8.01
CA LYS A 290 12.31 8.68 -7.22
C LYS A 290 11.31 8.25 -6.16
N ARG A 291 11.33 6.97 -5.81
CA ARG A 291 10.61 6.42 -4.66
C ARG A 291 11.52 5.50 -3.85
N THR A 292 11.38 5.49 -2.54
CA THR A 292 12.02 4.51 -1.68
C THR A 292 10.95 3.75 -0.92
N PHE A 293 10.91 2.43 -1.11
CA PHE A 293 9.96 1.53 -0.50
C PHE A 293 10.60 0.82 0.69
N PHE A 294 9.89 0.79 1.82
CA PHE A 294 10.25 0.02 3.00
C PHE A 294 9.18 -1.04 3.18
N ILE A 295 9.48 -2.24 2.69
CA ILE A 295 8.56 -3.36 2.59
C ILE A 295 8.81 -4.30 3.75
N ASP A 296 7.80 -4.48 4.59
CA ASP A 296 7.87 -5.37 5.74
C ASP A 296 8.23 -6.80 5.30
N GLU A 297 9.22 -7.40 5.96
CA GLU A 297 9.76 -8.71 5.59
C GLU A 297 8.73 -9.84 5.76
N ASP A 298 7.78 -9.67 6.68
CA ASP A 298 6.83 -10.73 7.04
C ASP A 298 5.57 -10.69 6.17
N THR A 299 5.04 -9.49 5.91
CA THR A 299 3.77 -9.28 5.20
C THR A 299 3.95 -8.99 3.72
N TRP A 300 5.16 -8.64 3.28
CA TRP A 300 5.44 -8.04 1.96
C TRP A 300 4.67 -6.75 1.69
N GLN A 301 4.02 -6.15 2.69
CA GLN A 301 3.37 -4.86 2.52
C GLN A 301 4.42 -3.74 2.56
N ALA A 302 4.40 -2.84 1.58
CA ALA A 302 5.07 -1.56 1.70
C ALA A 302 4.47 -0.82 2.91
N SER A 303 5.21 -0.75 4.00
CA SER A 303 4.75 -0.10 5.22
C SER A 303 5.00 1.41 5.16
N ILE A 304 6.14 1.80 4.57
CA ILE A 304 6.47 3.21 4.33
C ILE A 304 6.92 3.38 2.88
N ILE A 305 6.52 4.48 2.25
CA ILE A 305 7.07 4.92 0.95
C ILE A 305 7.44 6.39 1.02
N ASP A 306 8.70 6.68 0.73
CA ASP A 306 9.19 8.04 0.53
C ASP A 306 9.08 8.39 -0.94
N LEU A 307 8.32 9.45 -1.26
CA LEU A 307 8.05 9.89 -2.63
C LEU A 307 8.78 11.20 -2.89
N TYR A 308 9.70 11.19 -3.85
CA TYR A 308 10.55 12.33 -4.19
C TYR A 308 10.07 12.99 -5.47
N ASP A 309 10.12 14.33 -5.53
CA ASP A 309 9.89 15.08 -6.76
C ASP A 309 11.08 14.93 -7.74
N ASN A 310 10.97 15.54 -8.93
CA ASN A 310 12.04 15.51 -9.95
C ASN A 310 13.29 16.33 -9.59
N ARG A 311 13.37 16.89 -8.37
CA ARG A 311 14.54 17.61 -7.83
C ARG A 311 15.14 16.88 -6.62
N ASP A 312 14.83 15.59 -6.48
CA ASP A 312 15.26 14.73 -5.37
C ASP A 312 14.84 15.23 -3.97
N GLN A 313 13.77 16.04 -3.89
CA GLN A 313 13.22 16.47 -2.61
C GLN A 313 12.07 15.56 -2.19
N ILE A 314 12.03 15.16 -0.92
CA ILE A 314 10.85 14.48 -0.34
C ILE A 314 9.64 15.39 -0.55
N TRP A 315 8.65 14.87 -1.25
CA TRP A 315 7.41 15.57 -1.53
C TRP A 315 6.23 14.99 -0.77
N ARG A 316 6.16 13.65 -0.66
CA ARG A 316 5.09 12.95 0.06
C ARG A 316 5.64 11.74 0.80
N VAL A 317 4.98 11.37 1.89
CA VAL A 317 5.29 10.17 2.68
C VAL A 317 4.02 9.34 2.80
N GLY A 318 4.07 8.09 2.34
CA GLY A 318 3.03 7.10 2.56
C GLY A 318 3.36 6.27 3.79
N MET A 319 2.39 6.07 4.68
CA MET A 319 2.50 5.16 5.82
C MET A 319 1.27 4.25 5.86
N ALA A 320 1.48 2.93 5.79
CA ALA A 320 0.42 1.94 5.88
C ALA A 320 0.28 1.47 7.32
N HIS A 321 -0.68 2.06 8.04
CA HIS A 321 -1.07 1.61 9.37
C HIS A 321 -1.90 0.33 9.26
N ALA A 322 -1.26 -0.81 9.01
CA ALA A 322 -1.94 -2.08 8.79
C ALA A 322 -2.29 -2.81 10.11
N ILE A 323 -3.29 -3.67 10.04
CA ILE A 323 -3.58 -4.73 11.02
C ILE A 323 -3.33 -6.08 10.36
N GLN A 324 -2.95 -7.08 11.16
CA GLN A 324 -2.83 -8.44 10.66
C GLN A 324 -4.17 -9.15 10.83
N LEU A 325 -4.75 -9.60 9.71
CA LEU A 325 -5.96 -10.42 9.71
C LEU A 325 -5.51 -11.87 9.87
N ASN A 326 -5.76 -12.46 11.05
CA ASN A 326 -5.45 -13.87 11.26
C ASN A 326 -6.52 -14.73 10.56
N PRO A 327 -6.15 -15.61 9.61
CA PRO A 327 -7.12 -16.47 8.91
C PRO A 327 -7.87 -17.45 9.83
N GLN A 328 -7.38 -17.66 11.06
CA GLN A 328 -8.00 -18.54 12.06
C GLN A 328 -9.00 -17.82 13.00
N GLN A 329 -9.24 -16.51 12.81
CA GLN A 329 -10.22 -15.71 13.57
C GLN A 329 -11.42 -15.31 12.72
#